data_AF-A0A2C9VDY9-F1
#
_entry.id   AF-A0A2C9VDY9-F1
#
_cell.length_a   1.000
_cell.length_b   1.000
_cell.length_c   1.000
_cell.angle_alpha   90.00
_cell.angle_beta   90.00
_cell.angle_gamma   90.00
#
_symmetry.space_group_name_H-M   'P 1'
#
loop_
_entity.id
_entity.type
_entity.pdbx_description
1 polymer ?
#
loop_
_entity_poly.entity_id
_entity_poly.type
_entity_poly.pdbx_seq_one_letter_code
_entity_poly.pdbx_strand_id
1 'polypeptide(L)'
;MSFQDLEAGRPFLQKKPKEKDPSQAVAAGIFQINTAVHSFNRFVSSLGTPKDTIESREKLHKTRQRIGELVKETSAKLKEASETDQYEEVSPAKKIRDAKLAKEFRNALNEFQKSQRLAAERETM
;
A
#
# COMPACT_ATOMS: atom_id res chain seq x y z
N MET A 1 -46.34 1.32 -48.00
CA MET A 1 -46.21 0.80 -46.62
C MET A 1 -44.73 0.52 -46.39
N SER A 2 -44.16 1.14 -45.36
CA SER A 2 -42.72 1.18 -45.05
C SER A 2 -42.28 -0.03 -44.23
N PHE A 3 -41.10 -0.59 -44.50
CA PHE A 3 -40.49 -1.68 -43.75
C PHE A 3 -39.04 -1.28 -43.42
N GLN A 4 -38.77 -1.16 -42.10
CA GLN A 4 -37.48 -1.04 -41.38
C GLN A 4 -36.59 0.16 -41.74
N ASP A 5 -36.36 1.20 -40.93
CA ASP A 5 -36.16 1.34 -39.47
C ASP A 5 -35.19 0.32 -38.85
N LEU A 6 -34.21 0.84 -38.09
CA LEU A 6 -33.07 0.17 -37.42
C LEU A 6 -31.77 -0.04 -38.21
N GLU A 7 -31.07 1.05 -38.53
CA GLU A 7 -29.60 1.04 -38.55
C GLU A 7 -28.99 2.30 -37.91
N ALA A 8 -29.45 2.64 -36.70
CA ALA A 8 -28.76 3.59 -35.81
C ALA A 8 -28.17 2.82 -34.61
N GLY A 9 -27.26 1.90 -34.90
CA GLY A 9 -26.53 1.13 -33.90
C GLY A 9 -25.44 1.97 -33.24
N ARG A 10 -25.81 2.66 -32.16
CA ARG A 10 -25.02 3.13 -31.00
C ARG A 10 -23.51 3.37 -31.21
N PRO A 11 -22.97 4.57 -30.92
CA PRO A 11 -21.54 4.70 -30.72
C PRO A 11 -21.14 3.75 -29.58
N PHE A 12 -20.21 2.86 -29.89
CA PHE A 12 -19.48 2.06 -28.94
C PHE A 12 -19.06 2.98 -27.78
N LEU A 13 -19.74 2.89 -26.65
CA LEU A 13 -19.28 3.48 -25.41
C LEU A 13 -17.95 2.80 -25.13
N GLN A 14 -16.86 3.47 -25.48
CA GLN A 14 -15.53 3.15 -25.01
C GLN A 14 -15.63 3.08 -23.49
N LYS A 15 -15.68 1.85 -22.95
CA LYS A 15 -15.40 1.61 -21.54
C LYS A 15 -13.99 2.14 -21.33
N LYS A 16 -13.89 3.38 -20.85
CA LYS A 16 -12.65 3.89 -20.25
C LYS A 16 -12.17 2.80 -19.28
N PRO A 17 -10.89 2.41 -19.32
CA PRO A 17 -10.38 1.47 -18.34
C PRO A 17 -10.69 2.07 -16.97
N LYS A 18 -11.41 1.32 -16.13
CA LYS A 18 -11.67 1.73 -14.75
C LYS A 18 -10.32 2.10 -14.15
N GLU A 19 -10.13 3.39 -13.86
CA GLU A 19 -9.07 3.83 -12.97
C GLU A 19 -9.07 2.88 -11.78
N LYS A 20 -7.91 2.29 -11.49
CA LYS A 20 -7.75 1.39 -10.36
C LYS A 20 -8.25 2.16 -9.14
N ASP A 21 -9.28 1.64 -8.47
CA ASP A 21 -9.87 2.25 -7.29
C ASP A 21 -8.73 2.64 -6.33
N PRO A 22 -8.60 3.92 -5.96
CA PRO A 22 -7.45 4.39 -5.18
C PRO A 22 -7.35 3.65 -3.84
N SER A 23 -8.48 3.22 -3.28
CA SER A 23 -8.57 2.36 -2.09
C SER A 23 -7.91 0.99 -2.30
N GLN A 24 -8.01 0.42 -3.51
CA GLN A 24 -7.36 -0.85 -3.85
C GLN A 24 -5.84 -0.67 -3.94
N ALA A 25 -5.37 0.45 -4.50
CA ALA A 25 -3.94 0.77 -4.55
C ALA A 25 -3.35 0.96 -3.15
N VAL A 26 -4.10 1.59 -2.24
CA VAL A 26 -3.75 1.71 -0.81
C VAL A 26 -3.66 0.34 -0.14
N ALA A 27 -4.68 -0.52 -0.33
CA ALA A 27 -4.69 -1.86 0.25
C ALA A 27 -3.47 -2.69 -0.19
N ALA A 28 -3.11 -2.62 -1.47
CA ALA A 28 -1.92 -3.28 -2.00
C ALA A 28 -0.63 -2.71 -1.37
N GLY A 29 -0.55 -1.39 -1.21
CA GLY A 29 0.58 -0.73 -0.54
C GLY A 29 0.76 -1.20 0.90
N ILE A 30 -0.32 -1.24 1.69
CA ILE A 30 -0.31 -1.74 3.08
C ILE A 30 0.18 -3.19 3.13
N PHE A 31 -0.33 -4.05 2.25
CA PHE A 31 0.11 -5.44 2.19
C PHE A 31 1.60 -5.58 1.90
N GLN A 32 2.12 -4.77 0.96
CA GLN A 32 3.54 -4.75 0.64
C GLN A 32 4.39 -4.24 1.80
N ILE A 33 3.93 -3.22 2.53
CA ILE A 33 4.59 -2.72 3.74
C ILE A 33 4.67 -3.83 4.79
N ASN A 34 3.56 -4.49 5.11
CA ASN A 34 3.55 -5.58 6.10
C ASN A 34 4.49 -6.73 5.70
N THR A 35 4.51 -7.10 4.43
CA THR A 35 5.42 -8.14 3.91
C THR A 35 6.89 -7.72 4.05
N ALA A 36 7.21 -6.47 3.72
CA ALA A 36 8.56 -5.95 3.85
C ALA A 36 8.98 -5.80 5.32
N VAL A 37 8.07 -5.36 6.20
CA VAL A 37 8.28 -5.31 7.66
C VAL A 37 8.54 -6.69 8.23
N HIS A 38 7.80 -7.71 7.79
CA HIS A 38 8.02 -9.09 8.23
C HIS A 38 9.41 -9.61 7.81
N SER A 39 9.83 -9.30 6.59
CA SER A 39 11.19 -9.60 6.10
C SER A 39 12.26 -8.84 6.88
N PHE A 40 12.01 -7.55 7.16
CA PHE A 40 12.88 -6.70 7.96
C PHE A 40 13.08 -7.27 9.37
N ASN A 41 12.00 -7.70 10.04
CA ASN A 41 12.07 -8.35 11.36
C ASN A 41 12.92 -9.62 11.35
N ARG A 42 12.87 -10.42 10.27
CA ARG A 42 13.74 -11.60 10.15
C ARG A 42 15.22 -11.21 10.12
N PHE A 43 15.58 -10.13 9.41
CA PHE A 43 16.96 -9.63 9.40
C PHE A 43 17.36 -9.01 10.75
N VAL A 44 16.48 -8.26 11.39
CA VAL A 44 16.71 -7.73 12.74
C VAL A 44 16.95 -8.86 13.75
N SER A 45 16.20 -9.95 13.65
CA SER A 45 16.35 -11.12 14.53
C SER A 45 17.67 -11.87 14.32
N SER A 46 18.32 -11.72 13.16
CA SER A 46 19.65 -12.29 12.91
C SER A 46 20.80 -11.40 13.39
N LEU A 47 20.57 -10.12 13.66
CA LEU A 47 21.61 -9.21 14.17
C LEU A 47 22.11 -9.66 15.55
N GLY A 48 23.42 -9.69 15.72
CA GLY A 48 24.06 -10.16 16.97
C GLY A 48 23.97 -11.67 17.20
N THR A 49 23.53 -12.44 16.20
CA THR A 49 23.60 -13.92 16.20
C THR A 49 24.77 -14.38 15.33
N PRO A 50 25.24 -15.64 15.40
CA PRO A 50 26.26 -16.15 14.48
C PRO A 50 25.84 -16.15 12.99
N LYS A 51 24.57 -15.83 12.68
CA LYS A 51 24.06 -15.64 11.32
C LYS A 51 24.15 -14.19 10.83
N ASP A 52 24.67 -13.30 11.66
CA ASP A 52 24.90 -11.90 11.30
C ASP A 52 26.04 -11.79 10.30
N THR A 53 25.70 -11.54 9.03
CA THR A 53 26.66 -11.37 7.94
C THR A 53 26.52 -9.98 7.31
N ILE A 54 27.60 -9.51 6.67
CA ILE A 54 27.59 -8.23 5.95
C ILE A 54 26.45 -8.17 4.91
N GLU A 55 26.25 -9.25 4.15
CA GLU A 55 25.15 -9.35 3.18
C GLU A 55 23.77 -9.25 3.84
N SER A 56 23.59 -9.82 5.04
CA SER A 56 22.33 -9.72 5.78
C SER A 56 22.06 -8.29 6.26
N ARG A 57 23.10 -7.57 6.69
CA ARG A 57 23.03 -6.16 7.08
C ARG A 57 22.71 -5.25 5.88
N GLU A 58 23.33 -5.50 4.72
CA GLU A 58 22.98 -4.79 3.49
C GLU A 58 21.51 -5.02 3.09
N LYS A 59 21.03 -6.27 3.15
CA LYS A 59 19.62 -6.60 2.87
C LYS A 59 18.68 -5.94 3.87
N LEU A 60 19.07 -5.83 5.15
CA LEU A 60 18.34 -5.10 6.17
C LEU A 60 18.19 -3.63 5.81
N HIS A 61 19.29 -2.95 5.44
CA HIS A 61 19.25 -1.54 5.04
C HIS A 61 18.42 -1.30 3.76
N LYS A 62 18.59 -2.15 2.73
CA LYS A 62 17.77 -2.08 1.51
C LYS A 62 16.29 -2.28 1.80
N THR A 63 15.95 -3.22 2.68
CA THR A 63 14.56 -3.46 3.11
C THR A 63 14.00 -2.26 3.87
N ARG A 64 14.80 -1.64 4.77
CA ARG A 64 14.44 -0.41 5.49
C ARG A 64 14.10 0.73 4.52
N GLN A 65 14.94 0.94 3.51
CA GLN A 65 14.71 1.96 2.48
C GLN A 65 13.43 1.67 1.67
N ARG A 66 13.26 0.43 1.21
CA ARG A 66 12.07 0.01 0.45
C ARG A 66 10.78 0.23 1.25
N ILE A 67 10.77 -0.06 2.55
CA ILE A 67 9.60 0.23 3.40
C ILE A 67 9.33 1.73 3.40
N GLY A 68 10.36 2.57 3.55
CA GLY A 68 10.22 4.02 3.48
C GLY A 68 9.62 4.53 2.17
N GLU A 69 10.01 3.96 1.03
CA GLU A 69 9.44 4.26 -0.29
C GLU A 69 7.97 3.83 -0.37
N LEU A 70 7.66 2.60 0.03
CA LEU A 70 6.28 2.08 0.06
C LEU A 70 5.37 2.93 0.96
N VAL A 71 5.87 3.39 2.10
CA VAL A 71 5.13 4.28 3.01
C VAL A 71 4.81 5.61 2.34
N LYS A 72 5.78 6.22 1.66
CA LYS A 72 5.57 7.46 0.91
C LYS A 72 4.51 7.27 -0.18
N GLU A 73 4.65 6.25 -1.01
CA GLU A 73 3.69 5.96 -2.09
C GLU A 73 2.28 5.66 -1.55
N THR A 74 2.18 4.84 -0.50
CA THR A 74 0.89 4.46 0.08
C THR A 74 0.22 5.66 0.75
N SER A 75 1.00 6.54 1.40
CA SER A 75 0.46 7.78 1.98
C SER A 75 -0.08 8.75 0.93
N ALA A 76 0.59 8.88 -0.22
CA ALA A 76 0.12 9.70 -1.33
C ALA A 76 -1.20 9.15 -1.89
N LYS A 77 -1.28 7.84 -2.14
CA LYS A 77 -2.50 7.16 -2.60
C LYS A 77 -3.65 7.26 -1.60
N LEU A 78 -3.35 7.19 -0.30
CA LEU A 78 -4.36 7.34 0.77
C LEU A 78 -4.92 8.77 0.79
N LYS A 79 -4.08 9.77 0.55
CA LYS A 79 -4.50 11.17 0.44
C LYS A 79 -5.39 11.37 -0.78
N GLU A 80 -4.97 10.87 -1.94
CA GLU A 80 -5.74 10.92 -3.19
C GLU A 80 -7.11 10.24 -3.01
N ALA A 81 -7.15 9.03 -2.42
CA ALA A 81 -8.40 8.33 -2.12
C ALA A 81 -9.35 9.18 -1.27
N SER A 82 -8.81 9.88 -0.25
CA SER A 82 -9.58 10.75 0.62
C SER A 82 -10.03 12.06 -0.04
N GLU A 83 -9.28 12.58 -1.01
CA GLU A 83 -9.65 13.79 -1.76
C GLU A 83 -10.76 13.48 -2.76
N THR A 84 -10.67 12.38 -3.51
CA THR A 84 -11.75 11.90 -4.40
C THR A 84 -13.07 11.73 -3.63
N ASP A 85 -12.99 11.25 -2.39
CA ASP A 85 -14.15 11.07 -1.50
C ASP A 85 -14.82 12.36 -1.02
N GLN A 86 -14.17 13.52 -1.16
CA GLN A 86 -14.79 14.81 -0.84
C GLN A 86 -15.52 15.40 -2.04
N TYR A 87 -15.11 15.04 -3.26
CA TYR A 87 -15.69 15.57 -4.50
C TYR A 87 -16.84 14.71 -5.04
N GLU A 88 -16.84 13.40 -4.75
CA GLU A 88 -17.94 12.50 -5.13
C GLU A 88 -18.84 12.16 -3.94
N GLU A 89 -20.15 12.00 -4.18
CA GLU A 89 -21.08 11.52 -3.15
C GLU A 89 -20.79 10.04 -2.82
N VAL A 90 -19.91 9.84 -1.85
CA VAL A 90 -19.40 8.50 -1.53
C VAL A 90 -20.41 7.69 -0.71
N SER A 91 -20.64 6.45 -1.13
CA SER A 91 -21.44 5.50 -0.34
C SER A 91 -20.84 5.28 1.06
N PRO A 92 -21.68 5.09 2.11
CA PRO A 92 -21.21 4.80 3.47
C PRO A 92 -20.26 3.59 3.53
N ALA A 93 -20.48 2.59 2.67
CA ALA A 93 -19.65 1.39 2.59
C ALA A 93 -18.21 1.70 2.16
N LYS A 94 -17.99 2.68 1.29
CA LYS A 94 -16.64 3.10 0.87
C LYS A 94 -15.93 3.85 2.01
N LYS A 95 -16.61 4.81 2.66
CA LYS A 95 -16.07 5.51 3.84
C LYS A 95 -15.61 4.55 4.95
N ILE A 96 -16.38 3.50 5.23
CA ILE A 96 -15.99 2.46 6.20
C ILE A 96 -14.73 1.72 5.75
N ARG A 97 -14.63 1.36 4.45
CA ARG A 97 -13.43 0.70 3.91
C ARG A 97 -12.21 1.60 4.02
N ASP A 98 -12.32 2.88 3.66
CA ASP A 98 -11.19 3.82 3.70
C ASP A 98 -10.73 4.11 5.12
N ALA A 99 -11.66 4.24 6.07
CA ALA A 99 -11.34 4.34 7.49
C ALA A 99 -10.59 3.08 7.99
N LYS A 100 -11.01 1.89 7.53
CA LYS A 100 -10.31 0.63 7.85
C LYS A 100 -8.90 0.62 7.26
N LEU A 101 -8.72 1.00 5.99
CA LEU A 101 -7.41 1.07 5.35
C LEU A 101 -6.49 2.05 6.05
N ALA A 102 -6.98 3.22 6.46
CA ALA A 102 -6.20 4.18 7.24
C ALA A 102 -5.74 3.60 8.59
N LYS A 103 -6.60 2.82 9.27
CA LYS A 103 -6.23 2.13 10.51
C LYS A 103 -5.16 1.06 10.28
N GLU A 104 -5.33 0.22 9.27
CA GLU A 104 -4.37 -0.81 8.91
C GLU A 104 -3.00 -0.22 8.52
N PHE A 105 -3.00 0.89 7.77
CA PHE A 105 -1.77 1.62 7.43
C PHE A 105 -1.06 2.14 8.68
N ARG A 106 -1.78 2.75 9.63
CA ARG A 106 -1.20 3.20 10.90
C ARG A 106 -0.61 2.05 11.72
N ASN A 107 -1.28 0.90 11.74
CA ASN A 107 -0.76 -0.29 12.42
C ASN A 107 0.56 -0.76 11.81
N ALA A 108 0.61 -0.86 10.48
CA ALA A 108 1.83 -1.23 9.74
C ALA A 108 3.00 -0.27 10.03
N LEU A 109 2.73 1.04 10.10
CA LEU A 109 3.73 2.04 10.47
C LEU A 109 4.25 1.86 11.90
N ASN A 110 3.36 1.60 12.85
CA ASN A 110 3.73 1.39 14.25
C ASN A 110 4.61 0.13 14.40
N GLU A 111 4.25 -0.96 13.73
CA GLU A 111 5.08 -2.16 13.68
C GLU A 111 6.45 -1.88 13.08
N PHE A 112 6.52 -1.17 11.95
CA PHE A 112 7.80 -0.80 11.35
C PHE A 112 8.66 0.05 12.30
N GLN A 113 8.08 1.05 12.97
CA GLN A 113 8.80 1.89 13.93
C GLN A 113 9.37 1.09 15.10
N LYS A 114 8.61 0.12 15.63
CA LYS A 114 9.10 -0.80 16.67
C LYS A 114 10.28 -1.62 16.16
N SER A 115 10.15 -2.20 14.97
CA SER A 115 11.23 -2.97 14.34
C SER A 115 12.48 -2.12 14.09
N GLN A 116 12.33 -0.86 13.70
CA GLN A 116 13.47 0.06 13.50
C GLN A 116 14.23 0.33 14.80
N ARG A 117 13.52 0.52 15.92
CA ARG A 117 14.15 0.70 17.24
C ARG A 117 14.95 -0.54 17.65
N LEU A 118 14.33 -1.72 17.52
CA LEU A 118 15.02 -2.99 17.79
C LEU A 118 16.25 -3.17 16.88
N ALA A 119 16.16 -2.79 15.61
CA ALA A 119 17.29 -2.83 14.69
C ALA A 119 18.43 -1.93 15.17
N ALA A 120 18.13 -0.69 15.55
CA ALA A 120 19.14 0.27 16.02
C ALA A 120 19.82 -0.21 17.31
N GLU A 121 19.05 -0.73 18.27
CA GLU A 121 19.59 -1.32 19.51
C GLU A 121 20.54 -2.48 19.18
N ARG A 122 20.19 -3.36 18.25
CA ARG A 122 21.01 -4.52 17.86
C ARG A 122 22.21 -4.18 16.98
N GLU A 123 22.13 -3.13 16.16
CA GLU A 123 23.25 -2.64 15.34
C GLU A 123 24.35 -2.01 16.22
N THR A 124 24.01 -1.54 17.42
CA THR A 124 24.95 -0.94 18.38
C THR A 124 25.59 -1.92 19.37
N MET A 125 25.10 -3.16 19.44
CA MET A 125 25.63 -4.23 20.31
C MET A 125 26.68 -5.06 19.56
#